data_AF-A0A9E1X6T3-F1
#
_entry.id   AF-A0A9E1X6T3-F1
#
_cell.length_a   1.000
_cell.length_b   1.000
_cell.length_c   1.000
_cell.angle_alpha   90.00
_cell.angle_beta   90.00
_cell.angle_gamma   90.00
#
_symmetry.space_group_name_H-M   'P 1'
#
loop_
_entity.id
_entity.type
_entity.pdbx_description
1 polymer ?
#
loop_
_entity_poly.entity_id
_entity_poly.type
_entity_poly.pdbx_seq_one_letter_code
_entity_poly.pdbx_strand_id
1 'polypeptide(L)'
;RSADLLDKTASKAVFLKMPKSAQDTRLDIPFIGLETIKMAGDAGIGVIAIEAGGVMLADPHDQVVAACSACDITLVGLKPRNVR
;
A
#
# COMPACT_ATOMS: atom_id res chain seq x y z
N ARG A 1 -3.65 -1.54 17.06
CA ARG A 1 -3.03 -1.79 15.74
C ARG A 1 -3.92 -2.79 14.99
N SER A 2 -3.88 -2.85 13.65
CA SER A 2 -4.84 -3.64 12.88
C SER A 2 -4.51 -5.14 12.79
N ALA A 3 -3.26 -5.54 13.04
CA ALA A 3 -2.81 -6.92 12.89
C ALA A 3 -3.61 -7.92 13.74
N ASP A 4 -3.93 -7.56 14.98
CA ASP A 4 -4.67 -8.42 15.90
C ASP A 4 -6.16 -8.58 15.51
N LEU A 5 -6.64 -7.79 14.55
CA LEU A 5 -8.01 -7.83 14.04
C LEU A 5 -8.15 -8.64 12.74
N LEU A 6 -7.04 -9.12 12.17
CA LEU A 6 -7.05 -9.88 10.92
C LEU A 6 -7.29 -11.37 11.19
N ASP A 7 -8.33 -11.91 10.56
CA ASP A 7 -8.62 -13.34 10.57
C ASP A 7 -7.60 -14.09 9.71
N LYS A 8 -6.72 -14.86 10.38
CA LYS A 8 -5.67 -15.64 9.73
C LYS A 8 -6.20 -16.84 8.93
N THR A 9 -7.48 -17.21 9.10
CA THR A 9 -8.12 -18.33 8.41
C THR A 9 -8.91 -17.89 7.17
N ALA A 10 -9.15 -16.58 7.02
CA ALA A 10 -9.82 -16.00 5.87
C ALA A 10 -8.86 -15.75 4.69
N SER A 11 -9.41 -15.25 3.58
CA SER A 11 -8.61 -14.74 2.46
C SER A 11 -7.69 -13.60 2.90
N LYS A 12 -6.52 -13.46 2.24
CA LYS A 12 -5.54 -12.42 2.56
C LYS A 12 -6.17 -11.03 2.61
N ALA A 13 -5.81 -10.25 3.62
CA ALA A 13 -6.28 -8.88 3.79
C ALA A 13 -5.68 -7.92 2.74
N VAL A 14 -6.41 -6.85 2.46
CA VAL A 14 -5.98 -5.78 1.55
C VAL A 14 -5.80 -4.47 2.33
N PHE A 15 -4.63 -3.85 2.20
CA PHE A 15 -4.38 -2.50 2.67
C PHE A 15 -4.55 -1.51 1.52
N LEU A 16 -5.40 -0.49 1.69
CA LEU A 16 -5.68 0.52 0.68
C LEU A 16 -5.20 1.90 1.16
N LYS A 17 -4.42 2.61 0.33
CA LYS A 17 -4.01 4.00 0.58
C LYS A 17 -4.28 4.87 -0.64
N MET A 18 -5.00 5.97 -0.44
CA MET A 18 -5.34 6.94 -1.48
C MET A 18 -5.27 8.36 -0.89
N PRO A 19 -5.05 9.40 -1.71
CA PRO A 19 -5.24 10.78 -1.29
C PRO A 19 -6.65 11.00 -0.73
N LYS A 20 -6.78 11.88 0.26
CA LYS A 20 -8.10 12.35 0.71
C LYS A 20 -8.69 13.27 -0.36
N SER A 21 -10.01 13.32 -0.48
CA SER A 21 -10.69 14.10 -1.55
C SER A 21 -10.32 15.59 -1.61
N ALA A 22 -9.90 16.18 -0.49
CA ALA A 22 -9.48 17.58 -0.40
C ALA A 22 -7.98 17.73 -0.10
N GLN A 23 -7.18 16.69 -0.32
CA GLN A 23 -5.74 16.72 -0.07
C GLN A 23 -5.05 17.59 -1.12
N ASP A 24 -4.35 18.63 -0.68
CA ASP A 24 -3.38 19.31 -1.55
C ASP A 24 -2.10 18.46 -1.61
N THR A 25 -1.98 17.69 -2.67
CA THR A 25 -0.84 16.79 -2.88
C THR A 25 0.47 17.55 -3.06
N ARG A 26 0.48 18.86 -3.34
CA ARG A 26 1.74 19.62 -3.43
C ARG A 26 2.38 19.85 -2.05
N LEU A 27 1.56 19.81 -1.01
CA LEU A 27 1.98 20.04 0.37
C LEU A 27 2.25 18.71 1.09
N ASP A 28 1.45 17.69 0.80
CA ASP A 28 1.53 16.40 1.48
C ASP A 28 1.06 15.26 0.54
N ILE A 29 2.03 14.65 -0.14
CA ILE A 29 1.82 13.46 -0.97
C ILE A 29 1.82 12.23 -0.06
N PRO A 30 0.74 11.42 -0.03
CA PRO A 30 0.78 10.14 0.66
C PRO A 30 1.88 9.25 0.10
N PHE A 31 2.62 8.55 0.96
CA PHE A 31 3.66 7.62 0.50
C PHE A 31 3.60 6.25 1.19
N ILE A 32 4.20 5.25 0.57
CA ILE A 32 4.55 3.96 1.20
C ILE A 32 6.04 3.68 0.97
N GLY A 33 6.66 2.93 1.87
CA GLY A 33 8.07 2.53 1.76
C GLY A 33 8.31 1.09 2.20
N LEU A 34 9.57 0.69 2.28
CA LEU A 34 9.99 -0.65 2.66
C LEU A 34 9.45 -1.06 4.03
N GLU A 35 9.41 -0.13 4.98
CA GLU A 35 8.85 -0.39 6.31
C GLU A 35 7.35 -0.72 6.24
N THR A 36 6.58 -0.05 5.38
CA THR A 36 5.16 -0.36 5.17
C THR A 36 4.96 -1.77 4.67
N ILE A 37 5.80 -2.22 3.73
CA ILE A 37 5.72 -3.57 3.14
C ILE A 37 6.05 -4.63 4.20
N LYS A 38 7.13 -4.41 4.98
CA LYS A 38 7.51 -5.31 6.07
C LYS A 38 6.39 -5.43 7.12
N MET A 39 5.88 -4.30 7.60
CA MET A 39 4.78 -4.28 8.57
C MET A 39 3.50 -4.93 8.03
N ALA A 40 3.22 -4.76 6.73
CA ALA A 40 2.08 -5.40 6.09
C ALA A 40 2.25 -6.93 6.07
N GLY A 41 3.44 -7.41 5.73
CA GLY A 41 3.77 -8.85 5.72
C GLY A 41 3.64 -9.46 7.11
N ASP A 42 4.22 -8.80 8.12
CA ASP A 42 4.13 -9.22 9.53
C ASP A 42 2.68 -9.27 10.04
N ALA A 43 1.82 -8.40 9.51
CA ALA A 43 0.39 -8.38 9.84
C ALA A 43 -0.44 -9.43 9.07
N GLY A 44 0.12 -10.12 8.07
CA GLY A 44 -0.63 -11.06 7.21
C GLY A 44 -1.45 -10.37 6.11
N ILE A 45 -1.12 -9.14 5.75
CA ILE A 45 -1.68 -8.46 4.58
C ILE A 45 -1.03 -9.04 3.33
N GLY A 46 -1.84 -9.45 2.36
CA GLY A 46 -1.35 -10.02 1.09
C GLY A 46 -1.33 -9.05 -0.07
N VAL A 47 -2.06 -7.93 0.04
CA VAL A 47 -2.20 -6.97 -1.04
C VAL A 47 -2.09 -5.56 -0.49
N ILE A 48 -1.25 -4.76 -1.12
CA ILE A 48 -1.22 -3.31 -0.94
C ILE A 48 -1.79 -2.68 -2.21
N ALA A 49 -2.88 -1.95 -2.08
CA ALA A 49 -3.49 -1.19 -3.15
C ALA A 49 -3.23 0.31 -2.92
N ILE A 50 -2.75 1.00 -3.95
CA ILE A 50 -2.50 2.45 -3.90
C ILE A 50 -3.13 3.15 -5.10
N GLU A 51 -3.50 4.41 -4.96
CA GLU A 51 -3.86 5.23 -6.12
C GLU A 51 -2.63 5.49 -7.00
N ALA A 52 -2.67 5.04 -8.25
CA ALA A 52 -1.59 5.26 -9.21
C ALA A 52 -1.44 6.76 -9.52
N GLY A 53 -0.25 7.31 -9.28
CA GLY A 53 0.03 8.75 -9.40
C GLY A 53 -0.42 9.60 -8.21
N GLY A 54 -1.22 9.05 -7.29
CA GLY A 54 -1.67 9.71 -6.05
C GLY A 54 -0.87 9.31 -4.81
N VAL A 55 -0.11 8.22 -4.87
CA VAL A 55 0.74 7.74 -3.77
C VAL A 55 2.17 7.53 -4.26
N MET A 56 3.13 8.08 -3.52
CA MET A 56 4.56 7.99 -3.83
C MET A 56 5.20 6.74 -3.20
N LEU A 57 6.19 6.15 -3.89
CA LEU A 57 7.11 5.19 -3.28
C LEU A 57 8.26 5.97 -2.64
N ALA A 58 8.44 5.84 -1.32
CA ALA A 58 9.48 6.53 -0.56
C ALA A 58 10.88 5.96 -0.82
N ASP A 59 10.94 4.71 -1.28
CA ASP A 59 12.17 3.98 -1.58
C ASP A 59 12.27 3.65 -3.08
N PRO A 60 13.47 3.38 -3.61
CA PRO A 60 13.66 2.96 -4.99
C PRO A 60 12.75 1.79 -5.40
N HIS A 61 12.21 1.89 -6.61
CA HIS A 61 11.20 0.96 -7.13
C HIS A 61 11.67 -0.51 -7.11
N ASP A 62 12.93 -0.76 -7.46
CA ASP A 62 13.54 -2.09 -7.41
C ASP A 62 13.55 -2.69 -6.00
N GLN A 63 13.86 -1.88 -4.99
CA GLN A 63 13.83 -2.32 -3.59
C GLN A 63 12.39 -2.60 -3.11
N VAL A 64 11.43 -1.77 -3.53
CA VAL A 64 10.00 -1.99 -3.26
C VAL A 64 9.54 -3.33 -3.85
N VAL A 65 9.87 -3.61 -5.11
CA VAL A 65 9.53 -4.88 -5.78
C VAL A 65 10.18 -6.07 -5.07
N ALA A 66 11.44 -5.95 -4.68
CA ALA A 66 12.16 -6.99 -3.96
C ALA A 66 11.51 -7.26 -2.58
N ALA A 67 11.13 -6.21 -1.85
CA ALA A 67 10.44 -6.35 -0.56
C ALA A 67 9.06 -6.99 -0.70
N CYS A 68 8.27 -6.57 -1.70
CA CYS A 68 6.98 -7.20 -2.01
C CYS A 68 7.14 -8.71 -2.27
N SER A 69 8.15 -9.09 -3.05
CA SER A 69 8.46 -10.49 -3.35
C SER A 69 8.88 -11.27 -2.09
N ALA A 70 9.72 -10.69 -1.24
CA ALA A 70 10.18 -11.30 0.00
C ALA A 70 9.05 -11.49 1.04
N CYS A 71 8.06 -10.59 1.04
CA CYS A 71 6.93 -10.63 1.97
C CYS A 71 5.68 -11.32 1.40
N ASP A 72 5.73 -11.88 0.19
CA ASP A 72 4.57 -12.47 -0.51
C ASP A 72 3.36 -11.51 -0.60
N ILE A 73 3.67 -10.24 -0.93
CA ILE A 73 2.72 -9.14 -1.08
C ILE A 73 2.59 -8.75 -2.55
N THR A 74 1.35 -8.62 -3.02
CA THR A 74 1.04 -7.99 -4.30
C THR A 74 0.85 -6.48 -4.12
N LEU A 75 1.61 -5.67 -4.87
CA LEU A 75 1.38 -4.22 -4.95
C LEU A 75 0.55 -3.89 -6.20
N VAL A 76 -0.58 -3.19 -6.03
CA VAL A 76 -1.50 -2.84 -7.11
C VAL A 76 -1.70 -1.32 -7.18
N GLY A 77 -1.47 -0.75 -8.36
CA GLY A 77 -1.84 0.63 -8.68
C GLY A 77 -3.26 0.71 -9.23
N LEU A 78 -4.15 1.39 -8.52
CA LEU A 78 -5.54 1.63 -8.92
C LEU A 78 -5.65 2.94 -9.68
N LYS A 79 -6.36 2.94 -10.81
CA LYS A 79 -6.79 4.17 -11.49
C LYS A 79 -8.14 4.61 -10.92
N PRO A 80 -8.29 5.85 -10.43
CA PRO A 80 -9.58 6.32 -9.94
C PRO A 80 -10.59 6.35 -11.09
N ARG A 81 -11.81 5.86 -10.84
CA ARG A 81 -12.86 5.67 -11.86
C ARG A 81 -13.40 6.98 -12.44
N ASN A 82 -13.21 8.10 -11.76
CA ASN A 82 -13.62 9.43 -12.17
C ASN A 82 -12.45 10.41 -11.97
N VAL A 83 -11.64 10.61 -13.01
CA VAL A 83 -10.80 11.81 -13.11
C VAL A 83 -11.73 12.92 -13.60
N ARG A 84 -11.97 13.94 -12.77
CA ARG A 84 -12.62 15.18 -13.25
C ARG A 84 -11.66 15.96 -14.13
#